data_AF-A0A961VW36-F1
#
_entry.id   AF-A0A961VW36-F1
#
_cell.length_a   1.000
_cell.length_b   1.000
_cell.length_c   1.000
_cell.angle_alpha   90.00
_cell.angle_beta   90.00
_cell.angle_gamma   90.00
#
_symmetry.space_group_name_H-M   'P 1'
#
loop_
_entity.id
_entity.type
_entity.pdbx_description
1 polymer ?
#
loop_
_entity_poly.entity_id
_entity_poly.type
_entity_poly.pdbx_seq_one_letter_code
_entity_poly.pdbx_strand_id
1 'polypeptide(L)'
;MTGKKRNIATDLARHDAHEIKPEEYEDIPELTDDWFEQANLHVGGKLVRRGRPPVATRKEAVSIRLSQDVLRHFREGGPGWQTRINEALRDWIKQVG
;
A
#
# COMPACT_ATOMS: atom_id res chain seq x y z
N MET A 1 24.49 17.66 -23.75
CA MET A 1 23.36 18.21 -22.97
C MET A 1 23.92 19.15 -21.92
N THR A 2 23.77 20.45 -22.09
CA THR A 2 24.34 21.44 -21.15
C THR A 2 23.28 21.81 -20.13
N GLY A 3 23.35 21.22 -18.93
CA GLY A 3 22.42 21.50 -17.84
C GLY A 3 22.65 22.90 -17.27
N LYS A 4 21.60 23.73 -17.25
CA LYS A 4 21.61 25.08 -16.66
C LYS A 4 21.82 24.97 -15.14
N LYS A 5 23.00 25.38 -14.65
CA LYS A 5 23.31 25.39 -13.20
C LYS A 5 22.29 26.29 -12.49
N ARG A 6 21.52 25.71 -11.57
CA ARG A 6 20.65 26.48 -10.67
C ARG A 6 21.54 27.13 -9.62
N ASN A 7 21.41 28.43 -9.42
CA ASN A 7 22.15 29.16 -8.39
C ASN A 7 21.54 28.79 -7.02
N ILE A 8 22.05 27.73 -6.41
CA ILE A 8 21.76 27.40 -5.02
C ILE A 8 22.55 28.44 -4.20
N ALA A 9 21.88 29.18 -3.31
CA ALA A 9 22.52 30.23 -2.51
C ALA A 9 23.56 29.69 -1.50
N THR A 10 23.72 28.37 -1.42
CA THR A 10 24.65 27.69 -0.53
C THR A 10 26.04 27.62 -1.17
N ASP A 11 27.05 28.08 -0.43
CA ASP A 11 28.45 27.93 -0.79
C ASP A 11 28.90 26.47 -0.61
N LEU A 12 28.80 25.69 -1.70
CA LEU A 12 29.19 24.28 -1.71
C LEU A 12 30.71 24.09 -1.52
N ALA A 13 31.53 25.05 -1.96
CA ALA A 13 32.98 24.95 -1.80
C ALA A 13 33.38 25.03 -0.31
N ARG A 14 32.67 25.84 0.47
CA ARG A 14 32.82 25.88 1.93
C ARG A 14 32.38 24.59 2.60
N HIS A 15 31.27 23.99 2.17
CA HIS A 15 30.76 22.73 2.74
C HIS A 15 31.68 21.55 2.43
N ASP A 16 32.19 21.46 1.20
CA ASP A 16 33.12 20.40 0.79
C ASP A 16 34.49 20.52 1.48
N ALA A 17 34.89 21.72 1.92
CA ALA A 17 36.10 21.95 2.69
C ALA A 17 35.93 21.68 4.20
N HIS A 18 34.72 21.39 4.69
CA HIS A 18 34.47 21.09 6.10
C HIS A 18 35.00 19.69 6.45
N GLU A 19 35.87 19.62 7.45
CA GLU A 19 36.36 18.36 8.00
C GLU A 19 35.44 17.92 9.14
N ILE A 20 34.80 16.76 8.95
CA ILE A 20 33.88 16.17 9.93
C ILE A 20 34.62 15.85 11.23
N LYS A 21 34.12 16.37 12.35
CA LYS A 21 34.68 16.08 13.68
C LYS A 21 33.80 15.08 14.44
N PRO A 22 34.38 14.25 15.33
CA PRO A 22 33.62 13.29 16.13
C PRO A 22 32.53 13.94 17.00
N GLU A 23 32.80 15.12 17.56
CA GLU A 23 31.87 15.84 18.44
C GLU A 23 30.58 16.25 17.71
N GLU A 24 30.64 16.43 16.39
CA GLU A 24 29.49 16.82 15.56
C GLU A 24 28.44 15.71 15.43
N TYR A 25 28.78 14.48 15.86
CA TYR A 25 27.95 13.29 15.74
C TYR A 25 27.49 12.76 17.11
N GLU A 26 27.88 13.41 18.22
CA GLU A 26 27.51 12.97 19.58
C GLU A 26 25.99 13.02 19.83
N ASP A 27 25.29 13.97 19.20
CA ASP A 27 23.84 14.13 19.34
C ASP A 27 23.03 13.25 18.36
N ILE A 28 23.68 12.45 17.51
CA ILE A 28 22.98 11.60 16.55
C ILE A 28 22.39 10.40 17.28
N PRO A 29 21.07 10.17 17.17
CA PRO A 29 20.44 9.04 17.83
C PRO A 29 20.94 7.72 17.24
N GLU A 30 21.04 6.70 18.11
CA GLU A 30 21.37 5.34 17.67
C GLU A 30 20.25 4.79 16.77
N LEU A 31 20.65 4.07 15.72
CA LEU A 31 19.73 3.33 14.85
C LEU A 31 19.33 2.01 15.51
N THR A 32 18.46 2.11 16.50
CA THR A 32 17.93 0.95 17.26
C THR A 32 16.95 0.13 16.43
N ASP A 33 16.63 -1.08 16.90
CA ASP A 33 15.66 -1.96 16.24
C ASP A 33 14.28 -1.29 16.10
N ASP A 34 13.81 -0.58 17.13
CA ASP A 34 12.56 0.19 17.12
C ASP A 34 12.51 1.22 15.97
N TRP A 35 13.66 1.84 15.64
CA TRP A 35 13.77 2.76 14.52
C TRP A 35 13.57 2.04 13.18
N PHE A 36 14.15 0.83 13.04
CA PHE A 36 13.98 0.00 11.85
C PHE A 36 12.56 -0.56 11.70
N GLU A 37 11.85 -0.81 12.79
CA GLU A 37 10.46 -1.28 12.72
C GLU A 37 9.53 -0.29 12.01
N GLN A 38 9.81 1.01 12.16
CA GLN A 38 9.04 2.09 11.53
C GLN A 38 9.64 2.52 10.18
N ALA A 39 10.80 2.00 9.80
CA ALA A 39 11.52 2.45 8.62
C ALA A 39 10.84 2.03 7.30
N ASN A 40 10.88 2.94 6.33
CA ASN A 40 10.43 2.70 4.98
C ASN A 40 11.53 2.02 4.15
N LEU A 41 11.36 0.74 3.84
CA LEU A 41 12.29 0.03 2.95
C LEU A 41 12.15 0.51 1.50
N HIS A 42 13.25 0.96 0.91
CA HIS A 42 13.32 1.31 -0.51
C HIS A 42 14.27 0.37 -1.25
N VAL A 43 13.84 -0.15 -2.41
CA VAL A 43 14.67 -0.95 -3.31
C VAL A 43 14.64 -0.31 -4.69
N GLY A 44 15.81 0.07 -5.22
CA GLY A 44 15.92 0.77 -6.50
C GLY A 44 15.16 2.10 -6.55
N GLY A 45 15.11 2.82 -5.42
CA GLY A 45 14.38 4.09 -5.30
C GLY A 45 12.86 3.97 -5.17
N LYS A 46 12.31 2.75 -5.04
CA LYS A 46 10.88 2.51 -4.86
C LYS A 46 10.58 2.01 -3.44
N LEU A 47 9.59 2.63 -2.80
CA LEU A 47 9.06 2.19 -1.50
C LEU A 47 8.45 0.79 -1.62
N VAL A 48 8.97 -0.16 -0.85
CA VAL A 48 8.42 -1.51 -0.71
C VAL A 48 7.23 -1.42 0.25
N ARG A 49 6.03 -1.26 -0.33
CA ARG A 49 4.79 -1.29 0.47
C ARG A 49 4.54 -2.73 0.94
N ARG A 50 4.59 -2.97 2.25
CA ARG A 50 4.01 -4.18 2.86
C ARG A 50 2.51 -4.21 2.50
N GLY A 51 2.15 -5.00 1.49
CA GLY A 51 0.76 -5.15 1.05
C GLY A 51 -0.11 -5.78 2.14
N ARG A 52 -1.44 -5.66 1.99
CA ARG A 52 -2.40 -6.42 2.80
C ARG A 52 -2.03 -7.91 2.74
N PRO A 53 -2.00 -8.64 3.88
CA PRO A 53 -1.71 -10.07 3.89
C PRO A 53 -2.53 -10.79 2.81
N PRO A 54 -1.91 -11.70 2.04
CA PRO A 54 -2.63 -12.45 1.01
C PRO A 54 -3.77 -13.24 1.66
N VAL A 55 -5.01 -12.95 1.26
CA VAL A 55 -6.18 -13.74 1.66
C VAL A 55 -6.04 -15.13 1.05
N ALA A 56 -6.07 -16.18 1.87
CA ALA A 56 -5.85 -17.58 1.46
C ALA A 56 -6.85 -18.06 0.39
N THR A 57 -8.09 -17.57 0.43
CA THR A 57 -9.12 -17.86 -0.58
C THR A 57 -9.70 -16.55 -1.12
N ARG A 58 -9.38 -16.23 -2.37
CA ARG A 58 -9.87 -15.02 -3.03
C ARG A 58 -11.23 -15.29 -3.69
N LYS A 59 -12.11 -14.29 -3.68
CA LYS A 59 -13.30 -14.30 -4.52
C LYS A 59 -12.86 -14.14 -5.97
N GLU A 60 -13.35 -14.99 -6.86
CA GLU A 60 -13.12 -14.84 -8.30
C GLU A 60 -14.15 -13.88 -8.88
N ALA A 61 -13.68 -12.90 -9.65
CA ALA A 61 -14.55 -11.95 -10.35
C ALA A 61 -15.02 -12.59 -11.66
N VAL A 62 -16.27 -13.03 -11.70
CA VAL A 62 -16.90 -13.63 -12.87
C VAL A 62 -18.09 -12.81 -13.34
N SER A 63 -18.33 -12.80 -14.65
CA SER A 63 -19.52 -12.17 -15.25
C SER A 63 -20.59 -13.22 -15.49
N ILE A 64 -21.69 -13.15 -14.73
CA ILE A 64 -22.84 -14.05 -14.87
C ILE A 64 -24.10 -13.24 -15.20
N ARG A 65 -25.02 -13.82 -15.97
CA ARG A 65 -26.34 -13.24 -16.21
C ARG A 65 -27.33 -13.78 -15.18
N LEU A 66 -28.07 -12.88 -14.56
CA LEU A 66 -29.09 -13.18 -13.56
C LEU A 66 -30.44 -12.66 -14.03
N SER A 67 -31.51 -13.34 -13.67
CA SER A 67 -32.88 -12.91 -13.97
C SER A 67 -33.19 -11.54 -13.34
N GLN A 68 -34.07 -10.77 -13.99
CA GLN A 68 -34.35 -9.38 -13.61
C GLN A 68 -35.02 -9.27 -12.23
N ASP A 69 -35.89 -10.21 -11.90
CA ASP A 69 -36.56 -10.34 -10.60
C ASP A 69 -35.56 -10.58 -9.46
N VAL A 70 -34.59 -11.47 -9.67
CA VAL A 70 -33.51 -11.75 -8.70
C VAL A 70 -32.68 -10.49 -8.46
N LEU A 71 -32.25 -9.82 -9.53
CA LEU A 71 -31.47 -8.57 -9.40
C LEU A 71 -32.26 -7.47 -8.69
N ARG A 72 -33.55 -7.32 -9.01
CA ARG A 72 -34.42 -6.35 -8.36
C ARG A 72 -34.52 -6.60 -6.85
N HIS A 73 -34.83 -7.84 -6.45
CA HIS A 73 -34.94 -8.23 -5.06
C HIS A 73 -33.68 -7.89 -4.24
N PHE A 74 -32.50 -8.25 -4.73
CA PHE A 74 -31.25 -7.98 -3.98
C PHE A 74 -30.88 -6.50 -3.95
N ARG A 75 -31.14 -5.76 -5.04
CA ARG A 75 -30.83 -4.31 -5.15
C ARG A 75 -31.75 -3.44 -4.29
N GLU A 76 -33.01 -3.83 -4.11
CA GLU A 76 -33.96 -3.14 -3.22
C GLU A 76 -33.43 -3.06 -1.78
N GLY A 77 -32.67 -4.07 -1.33
CA GLY A 77 -32.00 -4.06 -0.02
C GLY A 77 -30.79 -3.11 0.09
N GLY A 78 -30.50 -2.28 -0.91
CA GLY A 78 -29.45 -1.26 -0.87
C GLY A 78 -28.02 -1.79 -1.02
N PRO A 79 -27.00 -1.01 -0.57
CA PRO A 79 -25.59 -1.37 -0.67
C PRO A 79 -25.28 -2.77 -0.13
N GLY A 80 -24.30 -3.45 -0.72
CA GLY A 80 -23.93 -4.82 -0.32
C GLY A 80 -24.79 -5.93 -0.94
N TRP A 81 -25.67 -5.62 -1.88
CA TRP A 81 -26.50 -6.63 -2.57
C TRP A 81 -25.71 -7.76 -3.24
N GLN A 82 -24.50 -7.46 -3.77
CA GLN A 82 -23.60 -8.47 -4.32
C GLN A 82 -23.05 -9.45 -3.26
N THR A 83 -22.88 -8.98 -2.03
CA THR A 83 -22.48 -9.84 -0.91
C THR A 83 -23.62 -10.77 -0.52
N ARG A 84 -24.85 -10.23 -0.41
CA ARG A 84 -26.06 -11.00 -0.09
C ARG A 84 -26.36 -12.09 -1.11
N ILE A 85 -26.23 -11.79 -2.41
CA ILE A 85 -26.45 -12.83 -3.45
C ILE A 85 -25.37 -13.92 -3.37
N ASN A 86 -24.11 -13.57 -3.09
CA ASN A 86 -23.05 -14.55 -2.88
C ASN A 86 -23.31 -15.44 -1.64
N GLU A 87 -23.85 -14.88 -0.55
CA GLU A 87 -24.24 -15.64 0.64
C GLU A 87 -25.40 -16.61 0.33
N ALA A 88 -26.43 -16.14 -0.38
CA ALA A 88 -27.54 -16.98 -0.80
C ALA A 88 -27.08 -18.18 -1.66
N LEU A 89 -26.13 -17.95 -2.59
CA LEU A 89 -25.54 -19.03 -3.39
C LEU A 89 -24.76 -20.03 -2.53
N ARG A 90 -24.02 -19.55 -1.52
CA ARG A 90 -23.29 -20.43 -0.59
C ARG A 90 -24.24 -21.28 0.24
N ASP A 91 -25.32 -20.69 0.73
CA ASP A 91 -26.30 -21.42 1.54
C ASP A 91 -27.08 -22.43 0.69
N TRP A 92 -27.38 -22.12 -0.56
CA TRP A 92 -27.94 -23.08 -1.51
C TRP A 92 -27.00 -24.27 -1.75
N ILE A 93 -25.69 -24.03 -1.92
CA ILE A 93 -24.70 -25.11 -2.07
C ILE A 93 -24.68 -26.04 -0.85
N LYS A 94 -24.79 -25.50 0.38
CA LYS A 94 -24.85 -26.32 1.60
C LYS A 94 -26.13 -27.14 1.75
N GLN A 95 -27.21 -26.72 1.10
CA GLN A 95 -28.51 -27.40 1.17
C GLN A 95 -28.62 -28.52 0.12
N VAL A 96 -27.98 -28.33 -1.04
CA VAL A 96 -28.03 -29.27 -2.17
C VAL A 96 -26.87 -30.26 -2.14
N GLY A 97 -25.72 -29.88 -1.59
CA GLY A 97 -24.57 -30.76 -1.35
C GLY A 97 -24.72 -31.55 -0.06
#